data_AF-A0A2V5UAS9-F1
#
_entry.id   AF-A0A2V5UAS9-F1
#
_cell.length_a   1.000
_cell.length_b   1.000
_cell.length_c   1.000
_cell.angle_alpha   90.00
_cell.angle_beta   90.00
_cell.angle_gamma   90.00
#
_symmetry.space_group_name_H-M   'P 1'
#
loop_
_entity.id
_entity.type
_entity.pdbx_description
1 polymer ?
#
loop_
_entity_poly.entity_id
_entity_poly.type
_entity_poly.pdbx_seq_one_letter_code
_entity_poly.pdbx_strand_id
1 'polypeptide(L)'
;MTGVCFPKARPPWLRSKRGGQMEFDGYAPSLGLAFEYHGEQHYARSPFFHRGPRAFKQRQQDDEQKRRLCRRRKVTLLEVPYRIPHHQVQVYLGSLLDYANLGVICDRTPIKISELNIWRRKDCNDMRALAVSRGGRLVSDYYISNSEKLRWRCTEGHEWEAVPSSVRRGAWCPICGDKRAAIKRAYTIEKMRTLAEAKGGVCLSANYSNVKSRLRWRCAEGHEWESQASVIIGGHWCPKCEQFRLGRKYALSLEEIQKTAKGRGGECLADNYLNTREKLIWRCAKGHLWRANTNSIRRGSWCPICAKTFRTNRRRCYGR
;
A
#
# COMPACT_ATOMS: atom_id res chain seq x y z
N MET A 1 18.16 -38.79 1.78
CA MET A 1 18.67 -38.58 0.40
C MET A 1 19.58 -39.70 -0.07
N THR A 2 20.83 -39.83 0.38
CA THR A 2 21.76 -40.87 -0.12
C THR A 2 21.99 -42.05 0.82
N GLY A 3 21.53 -41.96 2.07
CA GLY A 3 21.78 -42.97 3.11
C GLY A 3 23.22 -43.01 3.65
N VAL A 4 24.11 -42.13 3.16
CA VAL A 4 25.52 -42.04 3.55
C VAL A 4 25.77 -40.73 4.32
N CYS A 5 26.59 -40.80 5.37
CA CYS A 5 27.00 -39.63 6.14
C CYS A 5 28.05 -38.78 5.40
N PHE A 6 27.92 -37.46 5.52
CA PHE A 6 28.86 -36.48 4.97
C PHE A 6 29.50 -35.66 6.11
N PRO A 7 30.47 -36.22 6.85
CA PRO A 7 31.16 -35.47 7.88
C PRO A 7 32.03 -34.35 7.28
N LYS A 8 32.31 -33.33 8.09
CA LYS A 8 33.36 -32.35 7.77
C LYS A 8 34.68 -33.06 7.59
N ALA A 9 35.40 -32.75 6.51
CA ALA A 9 36.63 -33.44 6.15
C ALA A 9 37.72 -32.50 5.67
N ARG A 10 38.98 -32.83 5.99
CA ARG A 10 40.19 -32.14 5.50
C ARG A 10 41.13 -33.13 4.80
N PRO A 11 40.79 -33.60 3.60
CA PRO A 11 41.59 -34.63 2.94
C PRO A 11 43.02 -34.12 2.66
N PRO A 12 44.09 -34.92 2.89
CA PRO A 12 45.48 -34.45 2.75
C PRO A 12 45.83 -33.89 1.36
N TRP A 13 45.10 -34.32 0.32
CA TRP A 13 45.25 -33.88 -1.06
C TRP A 13 44.58 -32.53 -1.36
N LEU A 14 43.74 -32.02 -0.46
CA LEU A 14 42.98 -30.80 -0.64
C LEU A 14 43.73 -29.60 -0.04
N ARG A 15 44.69 -29.08 -0.81
CA ARG A 15 45.55 -27.96 -0.40
C ARG A 15 45.45 -26.78 -1.34
N SER A 16 45.53 -25.57 -0.79
CA SER A 16 45.60 -24.32 -1.57
C SER A 16 46.96 -24.19 -2.28
N LYS A 17 47.09 -23.25 -3.23
CA LYS A 17 48.33 -23.02 -4.00
C LYS A 17 49.47 -22.57 -3.09
N ARG A 18 49.11 -22.06 -1.90
CA ARG A 18 50.02 -21.60 -0.85
C ARG A 18 50.36 -22.70 0.16
N GLY A 19 49.90 -23.94 -0.06
CA GLY A 19 50.15 -25.10 0.81
C GLY A 19 49.19 -25.25 2.00
N GLY A 20 48.28 -24.29 2.20
CA GLY A 20 47.29 -24.33 3.28
C GLY A 20 46.28 -25.45 3.10
N GLN A 21 45.97 -26.17 4.19
CA GLN A 21 44.97 -27.24 4.19
C GLN A 21 43.56 -26.64 4.04
N MET A 22 42.79 -27.12 3.07
CA MET A 22 41.39 -26.76 2.89
C MET A 22 40.47 -27.86 3.45
N GLU A 23 39.20 -27.51 3.63
CA GLU A 23 38.16 -28.39 4.18
C GLU A 23 36.92 -28.45 3.29
N PHE A 24 36.15 -29.52 3.46
CA PHE A 24 34.78 -29.68 2.99
C PHE A 24 33.79 -29.57 4.15
N ASP A 25 32.64 -28.94 3.91
CA ASP A 25 31.51 -28.95 4.85
C ASP A 25 30.91 -30.35 5.00
N GLY A 26 30.97 -31.16 3.94
CA GLY A 26 30.63 -32.57 3.98
C GLY A 26 31.32 -33.36 2.85
N TYR A 27 31.88 -34.52 3.17
CA TYR A 27 32.57 -35.38 2.20
C TYR A 27 32.24 -36.86 2.43
N ALA A 28 31.77 -37.54 1.37
CA ALA A 28 31.53 -38.97 1.33
C ALA A 28 32.46 -39.61 0.30
N PRO A 29 33.64 -40.13 0.72
CA PRO A 29 34.59 -40.77 -0.19
C PRO A 29 34.00 -41.94 -0.96
N SER A 30 33.12 -42.73 -0.32
CA SER A 30 32.47 -43.91 -0.93
C SER A 30 31.58 -43.57 -2.11
N LEU A 31 31.03 -42.35 -2.14
CA LEU A 31 30.20 -41.86 -3.24
C LEU A 31 30.98 -40.96 -4.21
N GLY A 32 32.23 -40.64 -3.91
CA GLY A 32 32.98 -39.62 -4.64
C GLY A 32 32.30 -38.24 -4.61
N LEU A 33 31.60 -37.90 -3.52
CA LEU A 33 30.82 -36.67 -3.39
C LEU A 33 31.32 -35.78 -2.26
N ALA A 34 31.39 -34.48 -2.51
CA ALA A 34 31.62 -33.44 -1.51
C ALA A 34 30.59 -32.32 -1.66
N PHE A 35 30.25 -31.62 -0.59
CA PHE A 35 29.49 -30.37 -0.67
C PHE A 35 30.12 -29.22 0.13
N GLU A 36 29.80 -28.01 -0.30
CA GLU A 36 30.22 -26.74 0.30
C GLU A 36 29.03 -25.81 0.42
N TYR A 37 28.83 -25.21 1.60
CA TYR A 37 27.84 -24.18 1.79
C TYR A 37 28.45 -22.80 1.58
N HIS A 38 28.17 -22.19 0.43
CA HIS A 38 28.74 -20.90 0.06
C HIS A 38 27.89 -19.74 0.60
N GLY A 39 28.42 -19.06 1.62
CA GLY A 39 27.92 -17.78 2.11
C GLY A 39 27.99 -16.63 1.09
N GLU A 40 27.36 -15.49 1.39
CA GLU A 40 27.37 -14.25 0.59
C GLU A 40 28.77 -13.79 0.17
N GLN A 41 29.75 -14.15 1.00
CA GLN A 41 31.16 -13.81 0.86
C GLN A 41 31.84 -14.44 -0.37
N HIS A 42 31.25 -15.48 -0.97
CA HIS A 42 31.74 -16.08 -2.22
C HIS A 42 31.22 -15.39 -3.48
N TYR A 43 30.11 -14.64 -3.37
CA TYR A 43 29.42 -14.02 -4.49
C TYR A 43 29.58 -12.50 -4.54
N ALA A 44 29.78 -11.84 -3.39
CA ALA A 44 29.91 -10.38 -3.30
C ALA A 44 30.92 -9.92 -2.23
N ARG A 45 31.55 -8.77 -2.47
CA ARG A 45 32.50 -8.16 -1.53
C ARG A 45 31.77 -7.62 -0.31
N SER A 46 31.84 -8.36 0.81
CA SER A 46 31.41 -7.85 2.12
C SER A 46 32.59 -7.22 2.89
N PRO A 47 32.52 -5.94 3.31
CA PRO A 47 33.56 -5.28 4.12
C PRO A 47 33.80 -5.95 5.48
N PHE A 48 32.78 -6.61 6.04
CA PHE A 48 32.84 -7.29 7.33
C PHE A 48 33.69 -8.58 7.28
N PHE A 49 33.73 -9.25 6.13
CA PHE A 49 34.41 -10.54 5.97
C PHE A 49 35.66 -10.50 5.09
N HIS A 50 35.92 -9.38 4.41
CA HIS A 50 37.10 -9.18 3.57
C HIS A 50 37.88 -7.94 4.01
N ARG A 51 39.08 -8.13 4.56
CA ARG A 51 40.05 -7.05 4.87
C ARG A 51 40.71 -6.49 3.59
N GLY A 52 39.94 -6.25 2.53
CA GLY A 52 40.39 -5.62 1.27
C GLY A 52 40.22 -6.47 0.00
N PRO A 53 40.43 -5.87 -1.20
CA PRO A 53 40.20 -6.51 -2.51
C PRO A 53 41.04 -7.77 -2.77
N ARG A 54 42.26 -7.81 -2.22
CA ARG A 54 43.19 -8.95 -2.35
C ARG A 54 42.66 -10.22 -1.68
N ALA A 55 41.96 -10.09 -0.55
CA ALA A 55 41.41 -11.22 0.19
C ALA A 55 40.23 -11.89 -0.54
N PHE A 56 39.42 -11.11 -1.27
CA PHE A 56 38.32 -11.63 -2.09
C PHE A 56 38.84 -12.40 -3.32
N LYS A 57 39.81 -11.82 -4.05
CA LYS A 57 40.44 -12.48 -5.21
C LYS A 57 41.14 -13.77 -4.80
N GLN A 58 41.77 -13.80 -3.63
CA GLN A 58 42.39 -15.01 -3.09
C GLN A 58 41.35 -16.12 -2.81
N ARG A 59 40.19 -15.76 -2.26
CA ARG A 59 39.13 -16.73 -1.95
C ARG A 59 38.58 -17.39 -3.22
N GLN A 60 38.38 -16.61 -4.30
CA GLN A 60 38.02 -17.14 -5.61
C GLN A 60 39.09 -18.11 -6.18
N GLN A 61 40.37 -17.81 -5.97
CA GLN A 61 41.47 -18.69 -6.41
C GLN A 61 41.49 -20.01 -5.64
N ASP A 62 41.22 -19.96 -4.33
CA ASP A 62 41.17 -21.15 -3.48
C ASP A 62 39.94 -22.01 -3.84
N ASP A 63 38.78 -21.41 -4.13
CA ASP A 63 37.58 -22.11 -4.62
C ASP A 63 37.83 -22.80 -5.98
N GLU A 64 38.42 -22.09 -6.95
CA GLU A 64 38.72 -22.68 -8.27
C GLU A 64 39.74 -23.82 -8.17
N GLN A 65 40.73 -23.69 -7.28
CA GLN A 65 41.65 -24.78 -7.02
C GLN A 65 40.96 -25.98 -6.38
N LYS A 66 40.04 -25.76 -5.43
CA LYS A 66 39.22 -26.83 -4.84
C LYS A 66 38.47 -27.59 -5.93
N ARG A 67 37.78 -26.89 -6.83
CA ARG A 67 37.12 -27.50 -8.02
C ARG A 67 38.07 -28.30 -8.88
N ARG A 68 39.26 -27.76 -9.18
CA ARG A 68 40.28 -28.46 -9.98
C ARG A 68 40.78 -29.75 -9.30
N LEU A 69 41.02 -29.71 -7.99
CA LEU A 69 41.47 -30.86 -7.21
C LEU A 69 40.39 -31.95 -7.16
N CYS A 70 39.13 -31.56 -6.99
CA CYS A 70 37.98 -32.47 -7.05
C CYS A 70 37.88 -33.17 -8.41
N ARG A 71 37.93 -32.41 -9.52
CA ARG A 71 37.92 -32.98 -10.89
C ARG A 71 39.03 -34.01 -11.10
N ARG A 72 40.27 -33.68 -10.68
CA ARG A 72 41.42 -34.59 -10.82
C ARG A 72 41.26 -35.90 -10.03
N ARG A 73 40.51 -35.87 -8.93
CA ARG A 73 40.26 -37.03 -8.06
C ARG A 73 38.91 -37.70 -8.32
N LYS A 74 38.21 -37.31 -9.39
CA LYS A 74 36.85 -37.79 -9.71
C LYS A 74 35.88 -37.62 -8.53
N VAL A 75 36.03 -36.52 -7.79
CA VAL A 75 35.10 -36.11 -6.75
C VAL A 75 34.16 -35.05 -7.34
N THR A 76 32.86 -35.30 -7.28
CA THR A 76 31.83 -34.33 -7.67
C THR A 76 31.60 -33.37 -6.50
N LEU A 77 31.84 -32.08 -6.73
CA LEU A 77 31.67 -31.03 -5.74
C LEU A 77 30.31 -30.34 -5.93
N LEU A 78 29.45 -30.40 -4.92
CA LEU A 78 28.14 -29.75 -4.89
C LEU A 78 28.25 -28.43 -4.11
N GLU A 79 28.10 -27.32 -4.82
CA GLU A 79 28.18 -25.98 -4.23
C GLU A 79 26.76 -25.48 -3.90
N VAL A 80 26.43 -25.32 -2.61
CA VAL A 80 25.11 -24.90 -2.13
C VAL A 80 25.12 -23.41 -1.78
N PRO A 81 24.41 -22.54 -2.52
CA PRO A 81 24.38 -21.12 -2.25
C PRO A 81 23.55 -20.77 -1.01
N TYR A 82 24.00 -19.80 -0.21
CA TYR A 82 23.25 -19.28 0.96
C TYR A 82 21.89 -18.66 0.63
N ARG A 83 21.65 -18.30 -0.64
CA ARG A 83 20.39 -17.71 -1.10
C ARG A 83 19.26 -18.72 -1.17
N ILE A 84 19.57 -20.02 -1.13
CA ILE A 84 18.56 -21.07 -1.16
C ILE A 84 17.90 -21.10 0.23
N PRO A 85 16.58 -20.83 0.33
CA PRO A 85 15.86 -20.95 1.60
C PRO A 85 16.00 -22.36 2.16
N HIS A 86 16.10 -22.50 3.49
CA HIS A 86 16.44 -23.79 4.09
C HIS A 86 15.44 -24.90 3.71
N HIS A 87 14.14 -24.56 3.62
CA HIS A 87 13.09 -25.49 3.20
C HIS A 87 13.21 -25.96 1.73
N GLN A 88 14.00 -25.28 0.89
CA GLN A 88 14.24 -25.67 -0.50
C GLN A 88 15.57 -26.41 -0.70
N VAL A 89 16.44 -26.44 0.31
CA VAL A 89 17.77 -27.05 0.20
C VAL A 89 17.71 -28.50 -0.22
N GLN A 90 16.77 -29.29 0.30
CA GLN A 90 16.61 -30.69 -0.10
C GLN A 90 16.25 -30.85 -1.57
N VAL A 91 15.31 -30.05 -2.07
CA VAL A 91 14.88 -30.08 -3.48
C VAL A 91 16.04 -29.66 -4.38
N TYR A 92 16.77 -28.60 -3.99
CA TYR A 92 17.94 -28.12 -4.71
C TYR A 92 19.08 -29.14 -4.76
N LEU A 93 19.38 -29.80 -3.65
CA LEU A 93 20.38 -30.88 -3.62
C LEU A 93 19.94 -32.07 -4.49
N GLY A 94 18.64 -32.39 -4.49
CA GLY A 94 18.06 -33.43 -5.34
C GLY A 94 18.30 -33.16 -6.81
N SER A 95 18.01 -31.94 -7.28
CA SER A 95 18.21 -31.58 -8.68
C SER A 95 19.69 -31.55 -9.09
N LEU A 96 20.60 -31.12 -8.20
CA LEU A 96 22.03 -31.19 -8.47
C LEU A 96 22.55 -32.63 -8.60
N LEU A 97 22.09 -33.52 -7.74
CA LEU A 97 22.46 -34.94 -7.75
C LEU A 97 21.89 -35.66 -8.98
N ASP A 98 20.65 -35.33 -9.38
CA ASP A 98 20.02 -35.84 -10.60
C ASP A 98 20.79 -35.37 -11.85
N TYR A 99 21.15 -34.08 -11.92
CA TYR A 99 21.94 -33.52 -13.02
C TYR A 99 23.34 -34.15 -13.12
N ALA A 100 23.96 -34.47 -11.98
CA ALA A 100 25.23 -35.17 -11.94
C ALA A 100 25.13 -36.65 -12.41
N ASN A 101 23.90 -37.16 -12.60
CA ASN A 101 23.59 -38.52 -13.08
C ASN A 101 24.30 -39.63 -12.30
N LEU A 102 24.38 -39.48 -10.98
CA LEU A 102 25.14 -40.40 -10.12
C LEU A 102 24.31 -41.57 -9.58
N GLY A 103 22.98 -41.53 -9.71
CA GLY A 103 22.09 -42.59 -9.21
C GLY A 103 22.15 -42.80 -7.68
N VAL A 104 22.63 -41.82 -6.92
CA VAL A 104 22.91 -41.94 -5.47
C VAL A 104 21.70 -41.64 -4.57
N ILE A 105 20.58 -41.17 -5.13
CA ILE A 105 19.40 -40.83 -4.32
C ILE A 105 18.59 -42.09 -4.07
N CYS A 106 18.49 -42.51 -2.81
CA CYS A 106 17.68 -43.64 -2.36
C CYS A 106 16.40 -43.23 -1.62
N ASP A 107 16.30 -41.96 -1.17
CA ASP A 107 15.15 -41.46 -0.41
C ASP A 107 14.89 -39.97 -0.68
N ARG A 108 13.68 -39.64 -1.17
CA ARG A 108 13.20 -38.28 -1.44
C ARG A 108 12.18 -37.77 -0.42
N THR A 109 11.93 -38.50 0.66
CA THR A 109 10.98 -38.10 1.71
C THR A 109 11.33 -36.69 2.21
N PRO A 110 10.40 -35.72 2.19
CA PRO A 110 10.67 -34.37 2.64
C PRO A 110 11.20 -34.35 4.08
N ILE A 111 12.39 -33.81 4.26
CA ILE A 111 13.03 -33.66 5.56
C ILE A 111 12.34 -32.50 6.25
N LYS A 112 11.59 -32.81 7.31
CA LYS A 112 11.07 -31.80 8.21
C LYS A 112 12.22 -31.27 9.03
N ILE A 113 12.66 -30.06 8.69
CA ILE A 113 13.80 -29.44 9.38
C ILE A 113 13.52 -29.43 10.88
N SER A 114 12.29 -29.16 11.31
CA SER A 114 11.79 -29.17 12.71
C SER A 114 12.03 -30.46 13.50
N GLU A 115 12.37 -31.57 12.84
CA GLU A 115 12.64 -32.86 13.49
C GLU A 115 14.16 -33.13 13.66
N LEU A 116 15.01 -32.32 13.04
CA LEU A 116 16.46 -32.55 12.99
C LEU A 116 17.24 -32.07 14.25
N ASN A 117 16.59 -31.37 15.19
CA ASN A 117 17.22 -30.84 16.42
C ASN A 117 18.52 -30.01 16.19
N ILE A 118 18.63 -29.31 15.05
CA ILE A 118 19.87 -28.57 14.65
C ILE A 118 19.92 -27.15 15.28
N TRP A 119 18.90 -26.73 16.02
CA TRP A 119 18.79 -25.37 16.58
C TRP A 119 19.37 -25.25 17.98
N ARG A 120 20.02 -24.11 18.24
CA ARG A 120 20.52 -23.76 19.57
C ARG A 120 19.35 -23.33 20.46
N ARG A 121 19.13 -24.04 21.58
CA ARG A 121 18.10 -23.70 22.59
C ARG A 121 18.16 -22.23 23.04
N LYS A 122 19.36 -21.64 23.08
CA LYS A 122 19.58 -20.22 23.41
C LYS A 122 18.81 -19.30 22.46
N ASP A 123 18.83 -19.57 21.16
CA ASP A 123 18.20 -18.72 20.16
C ASP A 123 16.67 -18.76 20.28
N CYS A 124 16.09 -19.91 20.64
CA CYS A 124 14.65 -20.01 20.94
C CYS A 124 14.27 -19.23 22.21
N ASN A 125 15.11 -19.26 23.25
CA ASN A 125 14.85 -18.52 24.50
C ASN A 125 14.87 -17.01 24.26
N ASP A 126 15.79 -16.51 23.43
CA ASP A 126 15.82 -15.11 23.03
C ASP A 126 14.52 -14.70 22.31
N MET A 127 13.99 -15.55 21.43
CA MET A 127 12.72 -15.29 20.73
C MET A 127 11.51 -15.32 21.68
N ARG A 128 11.51 -16.23 22.66
CA ARG A 128 10.49 -16.25 23.71
C ARG A 128 10.54 -14.99 24.56
N ALA A 129 11.73 -14.58 25.01
CA ALA A 129 11.91 -13.34 25.78
C ALA A 129 11.48 -12.11 24.97
N LEU A 130 11.82 -12.06 23.69
CA LEU A 130 11.37 -11.00 22.78
C LEU A 130 9.84 -10.97 22.67
N ALA A 131 9.19 -12.13 22.55
CA ALA A 131 7.74 -12.20 22.47
C ALA A 131 7.07 -11.71 23.77
N VAL A 132 7.60 -12.11 24.93
CA VAL A 132 7.12 -11.67 26.24
C VAL A 132 7.28 -10.15 26.40
N SER A 133 8.43 -9.60 26.02
CA SER A 133 8.69 -8.15 26.07
C SER A 133 7.72 -7.30 25.23
N ARG A 134 7.01 -7.93 24.27
CA ARG A 134 6.04 -7.30 23.38
C ARG A 134 4.60 -7.63 23.73
N GLY A 135 4.36 -8.22 24.90
CA GLY A 135 3.03 -8.60 25.34
C GLY A 135 2.48 -9.76 24.50
N GLY A 136 3.23 -10.86 24.44
CA GLY A 136 2.81 -12.06 23.74
C GLY A 136 3.69 -13.26 24.03
N ARG A 137 3.59 -14.28 23.20
CA ARG A 137 4.39 -15.49 23.27
C ARG A 137 4.80 -15.99 21.90
N LEU A 138 5.92 -16.68 21.86
CA LEU A 138 6.33 -17.45 20.69
C LEU A 138 5.52 -18.75 20.67
N VAL A 139 4.87 -19.04 19.54
CA VAL A 139 4.12 -20.30 19.32
C VAL A 139 5.04 -21.35 18.70
N SER A 140 5.97 -20.93 17.84
CA SER A 140 7.01 -21.82 17.32
C SER A 140 7.88 -22.40 18.45
N ASP A 141 8.15 -23.69 18.36
CA ASP A 141 8.97 -24.48 19.26
C ASP A 141 10.46 -24.47 18.90
N TYR A 142 10.79 -24.17 17.64
CA TYR A 142 12.15 -24.07 17.12
C TYR A 142 12.50 -22.71 16.48
N TYR A 143 13.80 -22.41 16.38
CA TYR A 143 14.37 -21.25 15.71
C TYR A 143 15.55 -21.71 14.85
N ILE A 144 15.51 -21.45 13.54
CA ILE A 144 16.60 -21.82 12.64
C ILE A 144 17.44 -20.61 12.27
N SER A 145 16.80 -19.51 11.85
CA SER A 145 17.47 -18.30 11.39
C SER A 145 16.57 -17.06 11.48
N ASN A 146 17.15 -15.89 11.19
CA ASN A 146 16.42 -14.64 11.12
C ASN A 146 15.59 -14.44 9.82
N SER A 147 15.67 -15.39 8.88
CA SER A 147 14.98 -15.33 7.58
C SER A 147 13.75 -16.24 7.52
N GLU A 148 13.66 -17.25 8.38
CA GLU A 148 12.49 -18.11 8.47
C GLU A 148 11.40 -17.48 9.32
N LYS A 149 10.14 -17.66 8.91
CA LYS A 149 9.01 -17.15 9.67
C LYS A 149 8.83 -17.98 10.94
N LEU A 150 8.62 -17.29 12.06
CA LEU A 150 8.12 -17.90 13.27
C LEU A 150 6.67 -17.53 13.46
N ARG A 151 5.95 -18.36 14.21
CA ARG A 151 4.57 -18.12 14.63
C ARG A 151 4.58 -17.46 16.00
N TRP A 152 3.85 -16.36 16.10
CA TRP A 152 3.75 -15.50 17.28
C TRP A 152 2.30 -15.37 17.70
N ARG A 153 2.05 -15.11 18.99
CA ARG A 153 0.72 -14.79 19.51
C ARG A 153 0.80 -13.58 20.43
N CYS A 154 -0.11 -12.61 20.31
CA CYS A 154 -0.19 -11.45 21.21
C CYS A 154 -1.14 -11.70 22.39
N THR A 155 -1.17 -10.77 23.35
CA THR A 155 -2.10 -10.79 24.50
C THR A 155 -3.58 -10.87 24.10
N GLU A 156 -3.96 -10.20 23.00
CA GLU A 156 -5.32 -10.26 22.45
C GLU A 156 -5.66 -11.62 21.78
N GLY A 157 -4.74 -12.58 21.80
CA GLY A 157 -4.95 -13.93 21.24
C GLY A 157 -4.70 -14.07 19.75
N HIS A 158 -4.45 -12.98 19.00
CA HIS A 158 -4.13 -13.06 17.58
C HIS A 158 -2.83 -13.80 17.32
N GLU A 159 -2.87 -14.73 16.35
CA GLU A 159 -1.70 -15.43 15.84
C GLU A 159 -1.30 -14.92 14.47
N TRP A 160 0.02 -14.83 14.23
CA TRP A 160 0.56 -14.47 12.93
C TRP A 160 1.95 -15.04 12.72
N GLU A 161 2.38 -15.07 11.45
CA GLU A 161 3.73 -15.45 11.07
C GLU A 161 4.56 -14.21 10.73
N ALA A 162 5.76 -14.13 11.30
CA ALA A 162 6.71 -13.07 11.01
C ALA A 162 8.15 -13.55 11.17
N VAL A 163 9.05 -12.99 10.35
CA VAL A 163 10.49 -13.23 10.49
C VAL A 163 11.04 -12.52 11.73
N PRO A 164 11.94 -13.16 12.51
CA PRO A 164 12.56 -12.58 13.71
C PRO A 164 13.17 -11.19 13.52
N SER A 165 13.83 -10.97 12.37
CA SER A 165 14.44 -9.69 12.03
C SER A 165 13.44 -8.52 11.96
N SER A 166 12.20 -8.78 11.52
CA SER A 166 11.13 -7.79 11.48
C SER A 166 10.62 -7.47 12.88
N VAL A 167 10.43 -8.53 13.69
CA VAL A 167 9.96 -8.41 15.07
C VAL A 167 10.98 -7.64 15.91
N ARG A 168 12.28 -7.93 15.76
CA ARG A 168 13.36 -7.17 16.43
C ARG A 168 13.31 -5.68 16.09
N ARG A 169 13.05 -5.33 14.82
CA ARG A 169 12.91 -3.93 14.36
C ARG A 169 11.64 -3.21 14.85
N GLY A 170 10.72 -3.91 15.52
CA GLY A 170 9.53 -3.31 16.13
C GLY A 170 8.20 -3.69 15.48
N ALA A 171 8.21 -4.46 14.39
CA ALA A 171 6.97 -5.03 13.87
C ALA A 171 6.37 -6.00 14.90
N TRP A 172 5.04 -6.01 15.02
CA TRP A 172 4.33 -6.87 15.96
C TRP A 172 2.99 -7.31 15.36
N CYS A 173 2.01 -7.65 16.22
CA CYS A 173 0.68 -8.08 15.80
C CYS A 173 0.06 -7.11 14.79
N PRO A 174 -0.20 -7.55 13.54
CA PRO A 174 -0.75 -6.69 12.49
C PRO A 174 -2.18 -6.26 12.82
N ILE A 175 -3.00 -7.14 13.38
CA ILE A 175 -4.39 -6.84 13.75
C ILE A 175 -4.45 -5.73 14.81
N CYS A 176 -3.64 -5.84 15.86
CA CYS A 176 -3.55 -4.79 16.89
C CYS A 176 -2.87 -3.51 16.35
N GLY A 177 -1.91 -3.65 15.44
CA GLY A 177 -1.27 -2.55 14.73
C GLY A 177 -2.29 -1.74 13.93
N ASP A 178 -3.09 -2.41 13.11
CA ASP A 178 -4.11 -1.80 12.26
C ASP A 178 -5.21 -1.14 13.08
N LYS A 179 -5.69 -1.78 14.15
CA LYS A 179 -6.65 -1.18 15.07
C LYS A 179 -6.12 0.12 15.69
N ARG A 180 -4.88 0.11 16.18
CA ARG A 180 -4.22 1.33 16.72
C ARG A 180 -4.03 2.40 15.67
N ALA A 181 -3.62 2.02 14.46
CA ALA A 181 -3.44 2.95 13.36
C ALA A 181 -4.77 3.56 12.89
N ALA A 182 -5.86 2.78 12.89
CA ALA A 182 -7.20 3.26 12.60
C ALA A 182 -7.70 4.26 13.65
N ILE A 183 -7.51 3.98 14.94
CA ILE A 183 -7.83 4.92 16.04
C ILE A 183 -7.02 6.21 15.88
N LYS A 184 -5.72 6.11 15.59
CA LYS A 184 -4.86 7.30 15.39
C LYS A 184 -5.27 8.14 14.17
N ARG A 185 -5.81 7.52 13.12
CA ARG A 185 -6.32 8.21 11.92
C ARG A 185 -7.75 8.71 12.09
N ALA A 186 -8.48 8.28 13.12
CA ALA A 186 -9.83 8.73 13.35
C ALA A 186 -9.82 10.24 13.61
N TYR A 187 -10.67 10.97 12.89
CA TYR A 187 -10.86 12.39 13.17
C TYR A 187 -11.54 12.55 14.54
N THR A 188 -11.21 13.62 15.27
CA THR A 188 -11.88 13.96 16.54
C THR A 188 -12.87 15.11 16.33
N ILE A 189 -13.73 15.34 17.33
CA ILE A 189 -14.58 16.54 17.32
C ILE A 189 -13.73 17.82 17.35
N GLU A 190 -12.55 17.85 18.01
CA GLU A 190 -11.67 19.03 17.93
C GLU A 190 -11.13 19.23 16.51
N LYS A 191 -10.86 18.14 15.79
CA LYS A 191 -10.46 18.24 14.39
C LYS A 191 -11.57 18.83 13.52
N MET A 192 -12.84 18.54 13.82
CA MET A 192 -13.98 19.18 13.13
C MET A 192 -14.10 20.67 13.47
N ARG A 193 -13.85 21.06 14.73
CA ARG A 193 -13.84 22.46 15.16
C ARG A 193 -12.74 23.27 14.48
N THR A 194 -11.51 22.76 14.47
CA THR A 194 -10.37 23.40 13.79
C THR A 194 -10.58 23.52 12.27
N LEU A 195 -11.23 22.53 11.63
CA LEU A 195 -11.63 22.64 10.22
C LEU A 195 -12.65 23.76 9.99
N ALA A 196 -13.58 23.96 10.93
CA ALA A 196 -14.54 25.04 10.84
C ALA A 196 -13.87 26.41 10.98
N GLU A 197 -12.99 26.56 11.96
CA GLU A 197 -12.22 27.78 12.21
C GLU A 197 -11.36 28.16 11.01
N ALA A 198 -10.67 27.19 10.41
CA ALA A 198 -9.87 27.40 9.18
C ALA A 198 -10.71 27.87 7.98
N LYS A 199 -12.03 27.65 7.99
CA LYS A 199 -12.98 28.12 6.97
C LYS A 199 -13.76 29.37 7.42
N GLY A 200 -13.33 30.01 8.51
CA GLY A 200 -13.97 31.19 9.08
C GLY A 200 -15.35 30.91 9.66
N GLY A 201 -15.56 29.74 10.27
CA GLY A 201 -16.83 29.38 10.88
C GLY A 201 -16.66 28.53 12.12
N VAL A 202 -17.76 27.96 12.61
CA VAL A 202 -17.80 27.17 13.83
C VAL A 202 -18.58 25.87 13.63
N CYS A 203 -18.13 24.80 14.30
CA CYS A 203 -18.87 23.56 14.44
C CYS A 203 -19.73 23.64 15.72
N LEU A 204 -21.06 23.60 15.57
CA LEU A 204 -22.03 23.74 16.65
C LEU A 204 -22.34 22.40 17.35
N SER A 205 -21.96 21.27 16.75
CA SER A 205 -22.19 19.95 17.35
C SER A 205 -21.20 19.66 18.48
N ALA A 206 -21.70 19.03 19.55
CA ALA A 206 -20.87 18.58 20.68
C ALA A 206 -20.22 17.22 20.45
N ASN A 207 -20.87 16.34 19.67
CA ASN A 207 -20.48 14.94 19.52
C ASN A 207 -20.14 14.62 18.05
N TYR A 208 -19.12 13.79 17.86
CA TYR A 208 -18.69 13.24 16.57
C TYR A 208 -18.35 11.76 16.76
N SER A 209 -18.90 10.89 15.92
CA SER A 209 -18.64 9.45 16.00
C SER A 209 -17.84 8.92 14.81
N ASN A 210 -18.11 9.41 13.60
CA ASN A 210 -17.40 9.00 12.39
C ASN A 210 -17.63 9.99 11.23
N VAL A 211 -16.99 9.76 10.09
CA VAL A 211 -17.09 10.63 8.91
C VAL A 211 -18.52 10.76 8.35
N LYS A 212 -19.42 9.85 8.65
CA LYS A 212 -20.84 9.92 8.24
C LYS A 212 -21.70 10.69 9.25
N SER A 213 -21.17 11.03 10.43
CA SER A 213 -21.88 11.85 11.42
C SER A 213 -22.31 13.18 10.78
N ARG A 214 -23.60 13.51 10.93
CA ARG A 214 -24.14 14.81 10.52
C ARG A 214 -23.88 15.81 11.64
N LEU A 215 -23.13 16.85 11.32
CA LEU A 215 -22.79 17.92 12.25
C LEU A 215 -23.47 19.22 11.81
N ARG A 216 -23.75 20.09 12.78
CA ARG A 216 -24.25 21.44 12.53
C ARG A 216 -23.09 22.43 12.47
N TRP A 217 -23.13 23.31 11.48
CA TRP A 217 -22.06 24.26 11.15
C TRP A 217 -22.64 25.66 11.00
N ARG A 218 -21.82 26.68 11.27
CA ARG A 218 -22.12 28.09 10.99
C ARG A 218 -20.92 28.74 10.32
N CYS A 219 -21.11 29.49 9.23
CA CYS A 219 -20.03 30.24 8.57
C CYS A 219 -19.91 31.68 9.09
N ALA A 220 -18.89 32.42 8.66
CA ALA A 220 -18.69 33.84 8.97
C ALA A 220 -19.92 34.71 8.68
N GLU A 221 -20.60 34.46 7.55
CA GLU A 221 -21.83 35.15 7.14
C GLU A 221 -23.07 34.77 7.99
N GLY A 222 -22.90 33.98 9.06
CA GLY A 222 -23.98 33.58 9.96
C GLY A 222 -24.89 32.46 9.44
N HIS A 223 -24.69 31.95 8.23
CA HIS A 223 -25.50 30.84 7.74
C HIS A 223 -25.26 29.56 8.53
N GLU A 224 -26.34 28.95 9.02
CA GLU A 224 -26.31 27.65 9.64
C GLU A 224 -26.78 26.54 8.69
N TRP A 225 -26.12 25.40 8.74
CA TRP A 225 -26.53 24.22 7.99
C TRP A 225 -26.06 22.93 8.67
N GLU A 226 -26.65 21.82 8.25
CA GLU A 226 -26.26 20.49 8.69
C GLU A 226 -25.65 19.72 7.51
N SER A 227 -24.50 19.08 7.74
CA SER A 227 -23.82 18.27 6.73
C SER A 227 -23.02 17.14 7.36
N GLN A 228 -22.77 16.08 6.58
CA GLN A 228 -21.86 15.02 7.01
C GLN A 228 -20.45 15.57 7.16
N ALA A 229 -19.72 15.11 8.18
CA ALA A 229 -18.33 15.49 8.39
C ALA A 229 -17.43 15.17 7.19
N SER A 230 -17.67 14.06 6.48
CA SER A 230 -16.97 13.65 5.26
C SER A 230 -16.98 14.75 4.17
N VAL A 231 -18.09 15.47 4.03
CA VAL A 231 -18.26 16.55 3.05
C VAL A 231 -17.37 17.74 3.38
N ILE A 232 -17.27 18.07 4.67
CA ILE A 232 -16.41 19.15 5.18
C ILE A 232 -14.93 18.77 5.08
N ILE A 233 -14.59 17.54 5.46
CA ILE A 233 -13.24 16.97 5.30
C ILE A 233 -12.82 16.99 3.82
N GLY A 234 -13.76 16.71 2.91
CA GLY A 234 -13.58 16.80 1.46
C GLY A 234 -13.43 18.23 0.91
N GLY A 235 -13.54 19.26 1.76
CA GLY A 235 -13.27 20.64 1.41
C GLY A 235 -14.49 21.50 1.07
N HIS A 236 -15.69 20.92 1.01
CA HIS A 236 -16.93 21.67 0.85
C HIS A 236 -17.31 22.39 2.15
N TRP A 237 -18.01 23.53 2.05
CA TRP A 237 -18.30 24.37 3.21
C TRP A 237 -19.76 24.83 3.25
N CYS A 238 -20.00 26.15 3.29
CA CYS A 238 -21.34 26.72 3.35
C CYS A 238 -22.03 26.64 1.98
N PRO A 239 -23.16 25.91 1.87
CA PRO A 239 -23.88 25.79 0.61
C PRO A 239 -24.44 27.13 0.16
N LYS A 240 -24.92 27.98 1.07
CA LYS A 240 -25.44 29.32 0.72
C LYS A 240 -24.34 30.22 0.16
N CYS A 241 -23.19 30.31 0.82
CA CYS A 241 -22.08 31.13 0.32
C CYS A 241 -21.54 30.63 -1.03
N GLU A 242 -21.37 29.32 -1.18
CA GLU A 242 -20.94 28.71 -2.45
C GLU A 242 -21.95 29.01 -3.57
N GLN A 243 -23.23 28.93 -3.24
CA GLN A 243 -24.31 29.20 -4.16
C GLN A 243 -24.35 30.67 -4.62
N PHE A 244 -24.11 31.64 -3.72
CA PHE A 244 -23.95 33.05 -4.08
C PHE A 244 -22.71 33.28 -4.95
N ARG A 245 -21.58 32.68 -4.57
CA ARG A 245 -20.31 32.77 -5.31
C ARG A 245 -20.46 32.27 -6.75
N LEU A 246 -21.05 31.08 -6.95
CA LEU A 246 -21.32 30.52 -8.27
C LEU A 246 -22.33 31.37 -9.05
N GLY A 247 -23.34 31.91 -8.36
CA GLY A 247 -24.34 32.81 -8.96
C GLY A 247 -23.72 34.06 -9.58
N ARG A 248 -22.71 34.65 -8.93
CA ARG A 248 -21.91 35.77 -9.45
C ARG A 248 -20.93 35.32 -10.52
N LYS A 249 -20.19 34.22 -10.30
CA LYS A 249 -19.16 33.72 -11.23
C LYS A 249 -19.71 33.46 -12.64
N TYR A 250 -20.93 32.92 -12.73
CA TYR A 250 -21.57 32.61 -14.01
C TYR A 250 -22.62 33.65 -14.43
N ALA A 251 -22.66 34.81 -13.76
CA ALA A 251 -23.51 35.91 -14.19
C ALA A 251 -23.03 36.41 -15.56
N LEU A 252 -23.94 36.45 -16.53
CA LEU A 252 -23.72 37.14 -17.81
C LEU A 252 -23.57 38.64 -17.57
N SER A 253 -22.93 39.33 -18.51
CA SER A 253 -22.93 40.78 -18.48
C SER A 253 -24.34 41.32 -18.76
N LEU A 254 -24.63 42.51 -18.23
CA LEU A 254 -25.91 43.16 -18.49
C LEU A 254 -26.11 43.43 -20.00
N GLU A 255 -25.02 43.73 -20.71
CA GLU A 255 -25.01 43.95 -22.16
C GLU A 255 -25.44 42.70 -22.94
N GLU A 256 -24.93 41.51 -22.59
CA GLU A 256 -25.33 40.24 -23.20
C GLU A 256 -26.80 39.92 -22.97
N ILE A 257 -27.31 40.24 -21.78
CA ILE A 257 -28.72 40.07 -21.41
C ILE A 257 -29.61 40.98 -22.25
N GLN A 258 -29.24 42.26 -22.37
CA GLN A 258 -29.96 43.24 -23.19
C GLN A 258 -29.93 42.87 -24.68
N LYS A 259 -28.79 42.39 -25.19
CA LYS A 259 -28.66 41.88 -26.57
C LYS A 259 -29.58 40.68 -26.82
N THR A 260 -29.66 39.75 -25.87
CA THR A 260 -30.58 38.60 -25.93
C THR A 260 -32.04 39.06 -25.96
N ALA A 261 -32.39 40.10 -25.18
CA ALA A 261 -33.72 40.67 -25.19
C ALA A 261 -34.08 41.27 -26.56
N LYS A 262 -33.18 42.12 -27.10
CA LYS A 262 -33.35 42.76 -28.41
C LYS A 262 -33.49 41.74 -29.53
N GLY A 263 -32.66 40.69 -29.54
CA GLY A 263 -32.74 39.62 -30.53
C GLY A 263 -34.07 38.85 -30.56
N ARG A 264 -34.89 38.97 -29.50
CA ARG A 264 -36.23 38.38 -29.42
C ARG A 264 -37.36 39.42 -29.59
N GLY A 265 -37.03 40.60 -30.09
CA GLY A 265 -37.97 41.70 -30.27
C GLY A 265 -38.52 42.19 -28.93
N GLY A 266 -37.70 42.26 -27.90
CA GLY A 266 -38.07 42.82 -26.61
C GLY A 266 -36.89 43.46 -25.90
N GLU A 267 -37.07 43.75 -24.62
CA GLU A 267 -36.17 44.58 -23.84
C GLU A 267 -36.03 44.01 -22.43
N CYS A 268 -34.83 44.10 -21.86
CA CYS A 268 -34.60 43.84 -20.45
C CYS A 268 -34.50 45.20 -19.75
N LEU A 269 -35.40 45.47 -18.80
CA LEU A 269 -35.53 46.75 -18.10
C LEU A 269 -34.70 46.79 -16.81
N ALA A 270 -33.64 45.99 -16.74
CA ALA A 270 -32.80 45.91 -15.55
C ALA A 270 -31.63 46.89 -15.70
N ASP A 271 -31.44 47.74 -14.71
CA ASP A 271 -30.30 48.66 -14.64
C ASP A 271 -29.07 48.02 -13.98
N ASN A 272 -29.30 46.97 -13.19
CA ASN A 272 -28.25 46.18 -12.55
C ASN A 272 -28.63 44.69 -12.56
N TYR A 273 -27.62 43.82 -12.60
CA TYR A 273 -27.78 42.37 -12.57
C TYR A 273 -26.68 41.73 -11.73
N LEU A 274 -27.07 41.18 -10.58
CA LEU A 274 -26.10 40.73 -9.59
C LEU A 274 -25.76 39.24 -9.71
N ASN A 275 -26.70 38.40 -10.15
CA ASN A 275 -26.48 36.96 -10.27
C ASN A 275 -27.55 36.24 -11.12
N THR A 276 -27.22 35.01 -11.53
CA THR A 276 -28.08 34.14 -12.37
C THR A 276 -29.43 33.70 -11.80
N ARG A 277 -29.71 33.94 -10.52
CA ARG A 277 -31.00 33.61 -9.89
C ARG A 277 -31.95 34.79 -9.82
N GLU A 278 -31.44 36.01 -9.96
CA GLU A 278 -32.24 37.20 -9.92
C GLU A 278 -33.26 37.19 -11.07
N LYS A 279 -34.51 37.51 -10.75
CA LYS A 279 -35.57 37.65 -11.75
C LYS A 279 -35.58 39.09 -12.23
N LEU A 280 -35.17 39.29 -13.47
CA LEU A 280 -35.21 40.58 -14.15
C LEU A 280 -36.60 40.86 -14.72
N ILE A 281 -36.90 42.13 -14.96
CA ILE A 281 -38.12 42.58 -15.63
C ILE A 281 -37.85 42.65 -17.14
N TRP A 282 -38.73 42.03 -17.91
CA TRP A 282 -38.64 41.95 -19.37
C TRP A 282 -39.88 42.57 -20.00
N ARG A 283 -39.71 43.19 -21.16
CA ARG A 283 -40.76 43.74 -22.03
C ARG A 283 -40.71 43.07 -23.39
N CYS A 284 -41.85 42.68 -23.96
CA CYS A 284 -41.90 42.17 -25.35
C CYS A 284 -42.35 43.25 -26.33
N ALA A 285 -42.25 42.99 -27.64
CA ALA A 285 -42.71 43.91 -28.69
C ALA A 285 -44.16 44.40 -28.52
N LYS A 286 -45.03 43.61 -27.89
CA LYS A 286 -46.43 43.99 -27.60
C LYS A 286 -46.59 44.81 -26.31
N GLY A 287 -45.50 45.20 -25.66
CA GLY A 287 -45.50 46.00 -24.43
C GLY A 287 -45.73 45.23 -23.12
N HIS A 288 -45.96 43.92 -23.16
CA HIS A 288 -46.21 43.14 -21.94
C HIS A 288 -44.97 43.04 -21.05
N LEU A 289 -45.15 43.24 -19.74
CA LEU A 289 -44.10 43.14 -18.72
C LEU A 289 -44.19 41.82 -17.95
N TRP A 290 -43.06 41.16 -17.68
CA TRP A 290 -43.01 40.00 -16.80
C TRP A 290 -41.65 39.83 -16.10
N ARG A 291 -41.65 39.07 -15.01
CA ARG A 291 -40.43 38.74 -14.23
C ARG A 291 -39.93 37.35 -14.56
N ALA A 292 -38.69 37.23 -15.02
CA ALA A 292 -38.05 35.95 -15.33
C ALA A 292 -36.53 36.01 -15.08
N ASN A 293 -35.93 34.87 -14.75
CA ASN A 293 -34.47 34.77 -14.71
C ASN A 293 -33.89 34.62 -16.13
N THR A 294 -32.66 35.07 -16.30
CA THR A 294 -31.92 35.08 -17.57
C THR A 294 -31.74 33.67 -18.16
N ASN A 295 -31.52 32.67 -17.32
CA ASN A 295 -31.38 31.27 -17.75
C ASN A 295 -32.65 30.71 -18.41
N SER A 296 -33.83 31.03 -17.87
CA SER A 296 -35.11 30.61 -18.46
C SER A 296 -35.35 31.27 -19.80
N ILE A 297 -35.01 32.56 -19.91
CA ILE A 297 -35.05 33.28 -21.18
C ILE A 297 -34.13 32.59 -22.18
N ARG A 298 -32.85 32.38 -21.87
CA ARG A 298 -31.90 31.70 -22.76
C ARG A 298 -32.36 30.31 -23.22
N ARG A 299 -33.00 29.53 -22.33
CA ARG A 299 -33.56 28.20 -22.64
C ARG A 299 -34.81 28.20 -23.53
N GLY A 300 -35.33 29.36 -23.89
CA GLY A 300 -36.41 29.50 -24.87
C GLY A 300 -37.72 30.05 -24.32
N SER A 301 -37.84 30.22 -22.99
CA SER A 301 -39.02 30.88 -22.41
C SER A 301 -39.04 32.36 -22.80
N TRP A 302 -40.24 32.91 -23.06
CA TRP A 302 -40.42 34.32 -23.39
C TRP A 302 -41.69 34.88 -22.74
N CYS A 303 -42.36 35.83 -23.39
CA CYS A 303 -43.55 36.49 -22.84
C CYS A 303 -44.70 35.49 -22.57
N PRO A 304 -45.09 35.30 -21.30
CA PRO A 304 -46.13 34.33 -20.94
C PRO A 304 -47.52 34.75 -21.40
N ILE A 305 -47.77 36.06 -21.53
CA ILE A 305 -49.03 36.60 -22.03
C ILE A 305 -49.18 36.27 -23.52
N CYS A 306 -48.17 36.59 -24.33
CA CYS A 306 -48.17 36.22 -25.76
C CYS A 306 -48.28 34.70 -25.98
N ALA A 307 -47.58 33.90 -25.16
CA ALA A 307 -47.62 32.45 -25.26
C ALA A 307 -49.01 31.88 -24.93
N LYS A 308 -49.72 32.46 -23.95
CA LYS A 308 -51.11 32.09 -23.62
C LYS A 308 -52.06 32.44 -24.78
N THR A 309 -51.97 33.64 -25.35
CA THR A 309 -52.81 34.07 -26.48
C THR A 309 -52.62 33.19 -27.72
N PHE A 310 -51.38 32.75 -27.98
CA PHE A 310 -51.08 31.79 -29.06
C PHE A 310 -51.69 30.40 -28.80
N ARG A 311 -51.62 29.92 -27.54
CA ARG A 311 -52.19 28.61 -27.16
C ARG A 311 -53.72 28.58 -27.23
N THR A 312 -54.40 29.67 -26.85
CA THR A 312 -55.86 29.78 -26.95
C THR A 312 -56.33 29.85 -28.41
N ASN A 313 -55.61 30.56 -29.29
CA ASN A 313 -55.94 30.60 -30.71
C ASN A 313 -55.72 29.25 -31.41
N ARG A 314 -54.68 28.48 -31.05
CA ARG A 314 -54.47 27.12 -31.60
C ARG A 314 -55.58 26.13 -31.22
N ARG A 315 -56.20 26.26 -30.04
CA ARG A 315 -57.32 25.39 -29.62
C ARG A 315 -58.63 25.68 -30.36
N ARG A 316 -58.80 26.89 -30.89
CA ARG A 316 -59.99 27.25 -31.71
C ARG A 316 -59.95 26.69 -33.13
N CYS A 317 -58.77 26.41 -33.69
CA CYS A 317 -58.64 25.90 -35.06
C CYS A 317 -58.81 24.37 -35.20
N TYR A 318 -58.83 23.61 -34.11
CA TYR A 318 -59.02 22.14 -34.10
C TYR A 318 -60.40 21.72 -33.54
N GLY A 319 -61.36 22.65 -33.50
CA GLY A 319 -62.70 22.43 -32.94
C GLY A 319 -63.82 22.92 -33.85
N ARG A 320 -63.72 22.65 -35.14
CA ARG A 320 -64.83 22.70 -36.09
C ARG A 320 -64.81 21.47 -36.98
#